data_AF-A0A3A9KC84-F1
#
_entry.id   AF-A0A3A9KC84-F1
#
_cell.length_a   1.000
_cell.length_b   1.000
_cell.length_c   1.000
_cell.angle_alpha   90.00
_cell.angle_beta   90.00
_cell.angle_gamma   90.00
#
_symmetry.space_group_name_H-M   'P 1'
#
loop_
_entity.id
_entity.type
_entity.pdbx_description
1 polymer ?
#
loop_
_entity_poly.entity_id
_entity_poly.type
_entity_poly.pdbx_seq_one_letter_code
_entity_poly.pdbx_strand_id
1 'polypeptide(L)'
;MLNSIRETRSVKGGLHNIILEIPEETYETFYENISEDNAMDILKQYLNYHQDDGIPQNVKIQHNRNAHTINIYASLHYLGNEKSSPRYYGDDVIDGK
;
A
#
# COMPACT_ATOMS: atom_id res chain seq x y z
N MET A 1 -13.98 5.81 10.79
CA MET A 1 -13.14 4.77 10.16
C MET A 1 -11.69 5.22 9.98
N LEU A 2 -11.39 6.22 9.15
CA LEU A 2 -9.99 6.52 8.77
C LEU A 2 -9.02 6.75 9.94
N ASN A 3 -9.48 7.41 11.02
CA ASN A 3 -8.67 7.65 12.21
C ASN A 3 -8.31 6.39 13.03
N SER A 4 -9.00 5.27 12.82
CA SER A 4 -8.67 3.99 13.46
C SER A 4 -7.85 3.06 12.58
N ILE A 5 -7.50 3.50 11.36
CA ILE A 5 -6.63 2.75 10.45
C ILE A 5 -5.18 2.93 10.88
N ARG A 6 -4.48 1.82 11.05
CA ARG A 6 -3.03 1.80 11.21
C ARG A 6 -2.37 1.54 9.88
N GLU A 7 -1.53 2.48 9.47
CA GLU A 7 -0.76 2.37 8.23
C GLU A 7 0.62 1.76 8.48
N THR A 8 1.06 0.91 7.55
CA THR A 8 2.46 0.49 7.44
C THR A 8 2.92 0.60 5.99
N ARG A 9 4.04 1.29 5.75
CA ARG A 9 4.67 1.40 4.42
C ARG A 9 5.99 0.65 4.38
N SER A 10 6.29 0.07 3.23
CA SER A 10 7.59 -0.55 2.96
C SER A 10 8.00 -0.38 1.50
N VAL A 11 9.31 -0.33 1.26
CA VAL A 11 9.88 -0.33 -0.10
C VAL A 11 10.70 -1.59 -0.26
N LYS A 12 10.37 -2.41 -1.27
CA LYS A 12 11.10 -3.65 -1.56
C LYS A 12 11.41 -3.70 -3.04
N GLY A 13 12.71 -3.65 -3.38
CA GLY A 13 13.18 -3.68 -4.77
C GLY A 13 12.66 -2.50 -5.62
N GLY A 14 12.45 -1.33 -5.00
CA GLY A 14 11.90 -0.15 -5.68
C GLY A 14 10.36 -0.11 -5.73
N LEU A 15 9.67 -1.19 -5.33
CA LEU A 15 8.21 -1.19 -5.24
C LEU A 15 7.76 -0.66 -3.88
N HIS A 16 6.95 0.39 -3.90
CA HIS A 16 6.29 0.92 -2.71
C HIS A 16 5.08 0.06 -2.38
N ASN A 17 4.98 -0.38 -1.13
CA ASN A 17 3.86 -1.15 -0.61
C ASN A 17 3.24 -0.44 0.59
N ILE A 18 1.93 -0.56 0.71
CA ILE A 18 1.13 -0.08 1.83
C ILE A 18 0.31 -1.22 2.40
N ILE A 19 0.19 -1.21 3.73
CA ILE A 19 -0.70 -2.07 4.49
C ILE A 19 -1.58 -1.15 5.33
N LEU A 20 -2.90 -1.29 5.19
CA LEU A 20 -3.87 -0.68 6.08
C LEU A 20 -4.43 -1.77 6.98
N GLU A 21 -4.21 -1.65 8.27
CA GLU A 21 -4.77 -2.51 9.31
C GLU A 21 -5.95 -1.78 9.95
N ILE A 22 -7.13 -2.39 9.86
CA ILE A 22 -8.40 -1.82 10.31
C ILE A 22 -8.97 -2.76 11.38
N PRO A 23 -9.40 -2.26 12.55
CA PRO A 23 -10.13 -3.07 13.51
C PRO A 23 -11.38 -3.68 12.86
N GLU A 24 -11.60 -4.98 13.06
CA GLU A 24 -12.74 -5.75 12.50
C GLU A 24 -14.07 -5.04 12.77
N GLU A 25 -14.33 -4.66 14.02
CA GLU A 25 -15.52 -3.92 14.45
C GLU A 25 -15.74 -2.60 13.68
N THR A 26 -14.65 -1.90 13.37
CA THR A 26 -14.73 -0.64 12.62
C THR A 26 -15.10 -0.95 11.19
N TYR A 27 -14.46 -1.94 10.55
CA TYR A 27 -14.76 -2.31 9.17
C TYR A 27 -16.21 -2.73 8.99
N GLU A 28 -16.71 -3.60 9.88
CA GLU A 28 -18.09 -4.12 9.85
C GLU A 28 -19.15 -3.04 10.07
N THR A 29 -18.79 -1.90 10.67
CA THR A 29 -19.69 -0.74 10.82
C THR A 29 -20.01 -0.07 9.47
N PHE A 30 -19.11 -0.17 8.49
CA PHE A 30 -19.25 0.52 7.19
C PHE A 30 -19.43 -0.44 6.00
N TYR A 31 -18.98 -1.70 6.13
CA TYR A 31 -18.98 -2.67 5.04
C TYR A 31 -19.52 -4.02 5.51
N GLU A 32 -20.46 -4.58 4.75
CA GLU A 32 -21.14 -5.86 5.10
C GLU A 32 -20.33 -7.09 4.68
N ASN A 33 -19.37 -6.93 3.77
CA ASN A 33 -18.59 -8.03 3.21
C ASN A 33 -17.13 -7.65 2.96
N ILE A 34 -16.30 -8.68 2.82
CA ILE A 34 -14.88 -8.55 2.49
C ILE A 34 -14.73 -8.77 0.99
N SER A 35 -14.42 -7.70 0.26
CA SER A 35 -14.19 -7.72 -1.18
C SER A 35 -13.01 -6.83 -1.56
N GLU A 36 -12.38 -7.13 -2.69
CA GLU A 36 -11.30 -6.29 -3.24
C GLU A 36 -11.82 -4.92 -3.66
N ASP A 37 -13.09 -4.82 -4.08
CA ASP A 37 -13.72 -3.53 -4.42
C ASP A 37 -13.83 -2.61 -3.20
N ASN A 38 -14.28 -3.15 -2.06
CA ASN A 38 -14.34 -2.41 -0.79
C ASN A 38 -12.92 -2.00 -0.36
N ALA A 39 -11.95 -2.91 -0.50
CA ALA A 39 -10.56 -2.65 -0.15
C ALA A 39 -9.95 -1.51 -0.99
N MET A 40 -10.23 -1.52 -2.30
CA MET A 40 -9.79 -0.48 -3.24
C MET A 40 -10.43 0.87 -2.92
N ASP A 41 -11.72 0.89 -2.60
CA ASP A 41 -12.44 2.11 -2.19
C ASP A 41 -11.86 2.71 -0.90
N ILE A 42 -11.67 1.89 0.14
CA ILE A 42 -11.06 2.32 1.41
C ILE A 42 -9.65 2.88 1.19
N LEU A 43 -8.81 2.20 0.39
CA LEU A 43 -7.47 2.68 0.05
C LEU A 43 -7.51 4.05 -0.62
N LYS A 44 -8.38 4.25 -1.61
CA LYS A 44 -8.51 5.53 -2.32
C LYS A 44 -8.97 6.64 -1.38
N GLN A 45 -9.96 6.37 -0.54
CA GLN A 45 -10.46 7.34 0.44
C GLN A 45 -9.37 7.71 1.46
N TYR A 46 -8.64 6.72 1.94
CA TYR A 46 -7.54 6.92 2.90
C TYR A 46 -6.40 7.76 2.28
N LEU A 47 -5.94 7.42 1.07
CA LEU A 47 -4.90 8.17 0.37
C LEU A 47 -5.34 9.61 0.09
N ASN A 48 -6.57 9.81 -0.39
CA ASN A 48 -7.12 11.15 -0.62
C ASN A 48 -7.20 11.98 0.67
N TYR A 49 -7.66 11.37 1.77
CA TYR A 49 -7.70 12.03 3.09
C TYR A 49 -6.30 12.51 3.53
N HIS A 50 -5.25 11.75 3.21
CA HIS A 50 -3.87 12.10 3.49
C HIS A 50 -3.18 12.94 2.41
N GLN A 51 -3.92 13.36 1.37
CA GLN A 51 -3.38 14.09 0.22
C GLN A 51 -2.21 13.35 -0.46
N ASP A 52 -2.31 12.02 -0.52
CA ASP A 52 -1.31 11.13 -1.10
C ASP A 52 -1.70 10.81 -2.56
N ASP A 53 -0.82 11.18 -3.50
CA ASP A 53 -0.99 10.98 -4.95
C ASP A 53 -0.67 9.53 -5.42
N GLY A 54 -0.44 8.60 -4.48
CA GLY A 54 -0.20 7.21 -4.76
C GLY A 54 -1.40 6.53 -5.41
N ILE A 55 -1.17 5.83 -6.52
CA ILE A 55 -2.19 5.01 -7.19
C ILE A 55 -2.05 3.57 -6.69
N PRO A 56 -3.05 3.04 -5.95
CA PRO A 56 -3.03 1.66 -5.49
C PRO A 56 -3.20 0.67 -6.64
N GLN A 57 -2.38 -0.38 -6.62
CA GLN A 57 -2.39 -1.51 -7.54
C GLN A 57 -2.19 -2.82 -6.75
N ASN A 58 -2.53 -3.95 -7.37
CA ASN A 58 -2.42 -5.29 -6.75
C ASN A 58 -3.10 -5.37 -5.37
N VAL A 59 -4.29 -4.76 -5.25
CA VAL A 59 -5.01 -4.68 -3.98
C VAL A 59 -5.45 -6.07 -3.54
N LYS A 60 -5.20 -6.40 -2.27
CA LYS A 60 -5.66 -7.63 -1.62
C LYS A 60 -6.22 -7.30 -0.27
N ILE A 61 -7.21 -8.07 0.16
CA ILE A 61 -7.81 -7.95 1.49
C ILE A 61 -7.74 -9.30 2.21
N GLN A 62 -7.42 -9.25 3.50
CA GLN A 62 -7.31 -10.42 4.35
C GLN A 62 -7.98 -10.16 5.68
N HIS A 63 -8.80 -11.12 6.11
CA HIS A 63 -9.33 -11.14 7.46
C HIS A 63 -8.38 -11.88 8.40
N ASN A 64 -7.76 -11.18 9.35
CA ASN A 64 -7.03 -11.78 10.45
C ASN A 64 -7.93 -11.95 11.69
N ARG A 65 -8.67 -13.06 11.75
CA ARG A 65 -9.58 -13.39 12.85
C ARG A 65 -8.89 -13.52 14.21
N ASN A 66 -7.60 -13.86 14.25
CA ASN A 66 -6.87 -14.01 15.51
C ASN A 66 -6.53 -12.65 16.12
N ALA A 67 -6.32 -11.63 15.28
CA ALA A 67 -5.99 -10.28 15.72
C ALA A 67 -7.21 -9.34 15.73
N HIS A 68 -8.38 -9.81 15.28
CA HIS A 68 -9.57 -9.00 15.05
C HIS A 68 -9.30 -7.79 14.14
N THR A 69 -8.59 -8.04 13.03
CA THR A 69 -8.27 -7.00 12.05
C THR A 69 -8.59 -7.43 10.62
N ILE A 70 -8.95 -6.44 9.81
CA ILE A 70 -9.00 -6.50 8.36
C ILE A 70 -7.76 -5.79 7.82
N ASN A 71 -6.94 -6.53 7.07
CA ASN A 71 -5.70 -6.03 6.51
C ASN A 71 -5.87 -5.88 5.00
N ILE A 72 -5.62 -4.66 4.51
CA ILE A 72 -5.60 -4.34 3.09
C ILE A 72 -4.16 -4.14 2.67
N TYR A 73 -3.74 -4.83 1.61
CA TYR A 73 -2.40 -4.75 1.04
C TYR A 73 -2.49 -4.16 -0.36
N ALA A 74 -1.58 -3.24 -0.70
CA ALA A 74 -1.46 -2.74 -2.07
C ALA A 74 -0.03 -2.31 -2.36
N SER A 75 0.33 -2.32 -3.65
CA SER A 75 1.48 -1.58 -4.17
C SER A 75 1.04 -0.17 -4.58
N LEU A 76 1.85 0.85 -4.28
CA LEU A 76 1.57 2.24 -4.66
C LEU A 76 2.47 2.68 -5.83
N HIS A 77 1.84 3.20 -6.88
CA HIS A 77 2.52 3.85 -7.99
C HIS A 77 2.29 5.36 -7.94
N TYR A 78 3.36 6.15 -7.88
CA TYR A 78 3.28 7.61 -7.86
C TYR A 78 3.47 8.14 -9.29
N LEU A 79 2.47 8.85 -9.82
CA LEU A 79 2.59 9.55 -11.09
C LEU A 79 3.60 10.69 -10.93
N GLY A 80 4.73 10.62 -11.63
CA GLY A 80 5.84 11.57 -11.50
C GLY A 80 7.16 10.94 -11.06
N ASN A 81 7.14 9.69 -10.58
CA ASN A 81 8.35 8.91 -10.29
C ASN A 81 8.86 8.09 -11.49
N GLU A 82 8.63 8.53 -12.73
CA GLU A 82 9.32 8.01 -13.94
C GLU A 82 10.83 8.39 -13.99
N LYS A 83 11.45 8.61 -12.83
CA LYS A 83 12.90 8.62 -12.64
C LYS A 83 13.27 7.92 -11.34
N SER A 84 13.16 6.60 -11.34
CA SER A 84 14.22 5.77 -10.74
C SER A 84 14.01 4.33 -11.17
N SER A 85 14.44 4.00 -12.39
CA SER A 85 15.13 2.74 -12.53
C SER A 85 16.25 2.74 -11.49
N PRO A 86 16.34 1.73 -10.60
CA PRO A 86 17.57 1.54 -9.85
C PRO A 86 18.62 1.25 -10.91
N ARG A 87 19.37 2.27 -11.32
CA ARG A 87 20.64 2.07 -11.99
C ARG A 87 21.47 1.31 -10.98
N TYR A 88 21.61 0.02 -11.21
CA TYR A 88 22.73 -0.73 -10.68
C TYR A 88 23.96 0.11 -11.02
N TYR A 89 24.56 0.75 -10.01
CA TYR A 89 25.96 1.13 -10.11
C TYR A 89 26.72 -0.19 -10.08
N GLY A 90 26.78 -0.86 -11.23
CA GLY A 90 27.90 -1.73 -11.54
C GLY A 90 29.08 -0.79 -11.66
N ASP A 91 29.90 -0.75 -10.61
CA ASP A 91 31.18 -0.06 -10.62
C ASP A 91 31.93 -0.55 -11.86
N ASP A 92 32.06 0.33 -12.84
CA ASP A 92 32.70 0.03 -14.11
C ASP A 92 34.17 -0.29 -13.85
N VAL A 93 34.58 -1.39 -14.45
CA VAL A 93 35.97 -1.73 -14.73
C VAL A 93 36.62 -0.53 -15.43
N ILE A 94 37.69 0.02 -14.86
CA ILE A 94 38.68 0.77 -15.64
C ILE A 94 40.04 0.12 -15.43
N ASP A 95 40.35 -0.74 -16.40
CA ASP A 95 41.70 -1.03 -16.87
C ASP A 95 42.33 0.24 -17.45
N GLY A 96 43.65 0.42 -17.24
CA GLY A 96 44.47 1.30 -18.08
C GLY A 96 45.21 2.42 -17.35
N LYS A 97 46.38 2.09 -16.78
CA LYS A 97 47.68 2.60 -17.25
C LYS A 97 48.85 1.83 -16.65
#